data_AF-A0AAW5MX51-F1
#
_entry.id   AF-A0AAW5MX51-F1
#
_cell.length_a   1.000
_cell.length_b   1.000
_cell.length_c   1.000
_cell.angle_alpha   90.00
_cell.angle_beta   90.00
_cell.angle_gamma   90.00
#
_symmetry.space_group_name_H-M   'P 1'
#
loop_
_entity.id
_entity.type
_entity.pdbx_description
1 polymer ?
#
loop_
_entity_poly.entity_id
_entity_poly.type
_entity_poly.pdbx_seq_one_letter_code
_entity_poly.pdbx_strand_id
1 'polypeptide(L)'
;MPLNLTEEQIIQLAPDAASVKAGKGLASPGKWVLLACSERAVWGHCQGSGKNPYQTAIDLNDIAFKCSCPSRKFPCKHGLGLLLLFASKADLFEKAEKPEWVTAWLAKREEKTEKKEQKARNEKPVDTAAQAKRQEKRHQNVLNGIEDLETWMKDLVRNGLVNVPERADNLFENMARRMVDAQATGLAGRLRAIEDINFLGEEWKYELTDRLGKLYLLSESYRNLESQPEEWKEEIRTQIGYPQSKEDVLAGEPLADQWMILHKRRRIINDLTTDTYWLYGRQSGMYAILLQFVKPAQ
;
A
#
# COMPACT_ATOMS: atom_id res chain seq x y z
N MET A 1 -8.13 36.04 -3.65
CA MET A 1 -6.83 35.68 -3.06
C MET A 1 -6.11 34.83 -4.09
N PRO A 2 -4.87 35.16 -4.47
CA PRO A 2 -4.20 34.40 -5.50
C PRO A 2 -3.84 33.02 -4.94
N LEU A 3 -4.17 32.01 -5.73
CA LEU A 3 -3.67 30.65 -5.55
C LEU A 3 -2.14 30.69 -5.72
N ASN A 4 -1.37 30.39 -4.68
CA ASN A 4 0.10 30.34 -4.74
C ASN A 4 0.62 29.02 -5.37
N LEU A 5 0.02 28.58 -6.48
CA LEU A 5 0.52 27.44 -7.25
C LEU A 5 1.02 27.92 -8.61
N THR A 6 2.28 27.60 -8.91
CA THR A 6 2.87 27.79 -10.23
C THR A 6 2.29 26.80 -11.23
N GLU A 7 2.36 27.13 -12.52
CA GLU A 7 1.94 26.21 -13.59
C GLU A 7 2.64 24.85 -13.48
N GLU A 8 3.94 24.84 -13.15
CA GLU A 8 4.73 23.62 -12.97
C GLU A 8 4.19 22.74 -11.84
N GLN A 9 3.84 23.34 -10.69
CA GLN A 9 3.23 22.61 -9.57
C GLN A 9 1.86 22.04 -9.93
N ILE A 10 1.06 22.77 -10.74
CA ILE A 10 -0.25 22.29 -11.20
C ILE A 10 -0.08 21.11 -12.17
N ILE A 11 0.92 21.15 -13.05
CA ILE A 11 1.23 20.06 -13.98
C ILE A 11 1.64 18.78 -13.23
N GLN A 12 2.35 18.89 -12.12
CA GLN A 12 2.73 17.75 -11.29
C GLN A 12 1.53 17.01 -10.67
N LEU A 13 0.37 17.66 -10.57
CA LEU A 13 -0.86 17.01 -10.10
C LEU A 13 -1.52 16.13 -11.17
N ALA A 14 -1.12 16.24 -12.43
CA ALA A 14 -1.75 15.53 -13.53
C ALA A 14 -1.42 14.02 -13.52
N PRO A 15 -2.38 13.15 -13.87
CA PRO A 15 -2.16 11.70 -13.88
C PRO A 15 -1.25 11.24 -15.03
N ASP A 16 -1.15 12.01 -16.12
CA ASP A 16 -0.26 11.75 -17.26
C ASP A 16 -0.07 12.99 -18.15
N ALA A 17 0.92 12.94 -19.05
CA ALA A 17 1.23 14.02 -19.98
C ALA A 17 0.10 14.34 -20.98
N ALA A 18 -0.73 13.35 -21.34
CA ALA A 18 -1.88 13.57 -22.22
C ALA A 18 -2.96 14.42 -21.53
N SER A 19 -3.16 14.22 -20.23
CA SER A 19 -4.07 14.99 -19.38
C SER A 19 -3.57 16.41 -19.18
N VAL A 20 -2.25 16.61 -19.06
CA VAL A 20 -1.64 17.95 -19.07
C VAL A 20 -1.94 18.68 -20.38
N LYS A 21 -1.63 18.06 -21.52
CA LYS A 21 -1.86 18.66 -22.84
C LYS A 21 -3.34 19.01 -23.05
N ALA A 22 -4.24 18.11 -22.68
CA ALA A 22 -5.68 18.33 -22.78
C ALA A 22 -6.19 19.40 -21.78
N GLY A 23 -5.65 19.43 -20.56
CA GLY A 23 -5.98 20.42 -19.54
C GLY A 23 -5.54 21.84 -19.94
N LYS A 24 -4.31 21.99 -20.45
CA LYS A 24 -3.83 23.26 -21.04
C LYS A 24 -4.75 23.76 -22.15
N GLY A 25 -5.23 22.86 -23.02
CA GLY A 25 -6.20 23.20 -24.06
C GLY A 25 -7.56 23.69 -23.56
N LEU A 26 -7.92 23.39 -22.30
CA LEU A 26 -9.14 23.87 -21.64
C LEU A 26 -8.90 25.09 -20.74
N ALA A 27 -7.66 25.52 -20.53
CA ALA A 27 -7.32 26.75 -19.80
C ALA A 27 -7.57 28.01 -20.66
N SER A 28 -8.74 28.07 -21.32
CA SER A 28 -9.17 29.17 -22.18
C SER A 28 -10.59 29.59 -21.80
N PRO A 29 -10.87 30.89 -21.57
CA PRO A 29 -12.16 31.36 -21.07
C PRO A 29 -13.34 30.92 -21.94
N GLY A 30 -13.18 30.90 -23.28
CA GLY A 30 -14.25 30.51 -24.22
C GLY A 30 -14.70 29.05 -24.12
N LYS A 31 -14.04 28.21 -23.31
CA LYS A 31 -14.47 26.83 -23.02
C LYS A 31 -15.37 26.73 -21.78
N TRP A 32 -15.50 27.82 -21.02
CA TRP A 32 -16.22 27.86 -19.76
C TRP A 32 -17.44 28.77 -19.87
N VAL A 33 -18.62 28.20 -19.63
CA VAL A 33 -19.90 28.93 -19.61
C VAL A 33 -20.04 29.71 -18.31
N LEU A 34 -19.41 29.23 -17.24
CA LEU A 34 -19.41 29.85 -15.93
C LEU A 34 -18.04 29.64 -15.30
N LEU A 35 -17.52 30.70 -14.67
CA LEU A 35 -16.32 30.71 -13.85
C LEU A 35 -16.61 31.52 -12.60
N ALA A 36 -16.58 30.86 -11.45
CA ALA A 36 -16.84 31.50 -10.18
C ALA A 36 -15.94 30.95 -9.09
N CYS A 37 -15.75 31.73 -8.04
CA CYS A 37 -14.93 31.36 -6.90
C CYS A 37 -15.51 31.87 -5.59
N SER A 38 -15.00 31.29 -4.52
CA SER A 38 -15.16 31.73 -3.14
C SER A 38 -13.78 31.65 -2.47
N GLU A 39 -13.69 31.98 -1.18
CA GLU A 39 -12.42 31.85 -0.45
C GLU A 39 -11.89 30.42 -0.42
N ARG A 40 -12.79 29.43 -0.38
CA ARG A 40 -12.44 28.02 -0.20
C ARG A 40 -12.42 27.21 -1.49
N ALA A 41 -13.18 27.62 -2.50
CA ALA A 41 -13.40 26.78 -3.67
C ALA A 41 -13.52 27.60 -4.95
N VAL A 42 -13.10 26.98 -6.05
CA VAL A 42 -13.27 27.47 -7.42
C VAL A 42 -14.15 26.49 -8.16
N TRP A 43 -15.09 26.97 -8.97
CA TRP A 43 -15.93 26.13 -9.79
C TRP A 43 -16.22 26.74 -11.15
N GLY A 44 -16.54 25.87 -12.10
CA GLY A 44 -16.90 26.30 -13.44
C GLY A 44 -17.67 25.24 -14.21
N HIS A 45 -18.33 25.68 -15.26
CA HIS A 45 -19.09 24.84 -16.18
C HIS A 45 -18.36 24.78 -17.52
N CYS A 46 -17.67 23.66 -17.79
CA CYS A 46 -16.96 23.48 -19.06
C CYS A 46 -17.92 22.98 -20.13
N GLN A 47 -18.01 23.67 -21.26
CA GLN A 47 -18.81 23.19 -22.39
C GLN A 47 -18.17 21.93 -22.98
N GLY A 48 -18.89 20.81 -22.89
CA GLY A 48 -18.51 19.52 -23.46
C GLY A 48 -19.23 19.24 -24.78
N SER A 49 -19.09 18.00 -25.26
CA SER A 49 -19.80 17.49 -26.44
C SER A 49 -21.28 17.17 -26.18
N GLY A 50 -21.72 17.19 -24.92
CA GLY A 50 -23.11 16.96 -24.51
C GLY A 50 -23.93 18.24 -24.38
N LYS A 51 -25.25 18.07 -24.18
CA LYS A 51 -26.20 19.18 -23.98
C LYS A 51 -25.94 19.99 -22.71
N ASN A 52 -25.50 19.33 -21.64
CA ASN A 52 -25.23 19.97 -20.35
C ASN A 52 -23.71 20.14 -20.15
N PRO A 53 -23.22 21.34 -19.76
CA PRO A 53 -21.83 21.56 -19.41
C PRO A 53 -21.37 20.68 -18.24
N TYR A 54 -20.09 20.30 -18.23
CA TYR A 54 -19.48 19.58 -17.12
C TYR A 54 -19.21 20.50 -15.94
N GLN A 55 -19.82 20.19 -14.80
CA GLN A 55 -19.59 20.90 -13.54
C GLN A 55 -18.26 20.46 -12.96
N THR A 56 -17.37 21.41 -12.73
CA THR A 56 -16.03 21.19 -12.21
C THR A 56 -15.82 22.09 -11.00
N ALA A 57 -15.35 21.53 -9.88
CA ALA A 57 -15.00 22.27 -8.68
C ALA A 57 -13.65 21.82 -8.12
N ILE A 58 -13.00 22.75 -7.45
CA ILE A 58 -11.71 22.58 -6.80
C ILE A 58 -11.82 23.13 -5.38
N ASP A 59 -11.42 22.34 -4.38
CA ASP A 59 -11.20 22.81 -3.00
C ASP A 59 -9.77 23.37 -2.95
N LEU A 60 -9.64 24.64 -2.55
CA LEU A 60 -8.36 25.34 -2.52
C LEU A 60 -7.56 25.07 -1.24
N ASN A 61 -8.20 24.56 -0.17
CA ASN A 61 -7.51 24.32 1.10
C ASN A 61 -6.57 23.11 1.02
N ASP A 62 -6.98 22.04 0.33
CA ASP A 62 -6.23 20.79 0.21
C ASP A 62 -6.06 20.30 -1.24
N ILE A 63 -6.34 21.18 -2.21
CA ILE A 63 -6.23 20.96 -3.67
C ILE A 63 -6.86 19.62 -4.08
N ALA A 64 -8.18 19.59 -4.02
CA ALA A 64 -8.96 18.43 -4.44
C ALA A 64 -9.94 18.77 -5.55
N PHE A 65 -10.23 17.78 -6.39
CA PHE A 65 -10.99 17.98 -7.61
C PHE A 65 -12.30 17.20 -7.60
N LYS A 66 -13.36 17.82 -8.11
CA LYS A 66 -14.62 17.17 -8.47
C LYS A 66 -14.99 17.60 -9.87
N CYS A 67 -15.35 16.65 -10.72
CA CYS A 67 -15.86 16.94 -12.06
C CYS A 67 -16.98 15.96 -12.40
N SER A 68 -18.04 16.41 -13.07
CA SER A 68 -19.14 15.54 -13.53
C SER A 68 -18.84 14.80 -14.84
N CYS A 69 -17.64 14.95 -15.41
CA CYS A 69 -17.26 14.24 -16.63
C CYS A 69 -17.02 12.74 -16.39
N PRO A 70 -17.25 11.86 -17.39
CA PRO A 70 -17.13 10.41 -17.24
C PRO A 70 -15.68 9.90 -17.19
N SER A 71 -14.69 10.78 -17.05
CA SER A 71 -13.29 10.38 -17.04
C SER A 71 -12.95 9.62 -15.76
N ARG A 72 -12.20 8.53 -15.88
CA ARG A 72 -11.62 7.78 -14.74
C ARG A 72 -10.24 8.31 -14.32
N LYS A 73 -9.71 9.33 -15.00
CA LYS A 73 -8.43 9.97 -14.69
C LYS A 73 -8.68 11.21 -13.82
N PHE A 74 -8.07 11.26 -12.64
CA PHE A 74 -8.23 12.35 -11.69
C PHE A 74 -6.87 12.88 -11.21
N PRO A 75 -6.63 14.19 -11.24
CA PRO A 75 -7.47 15.25 -11.81
C PRO A 75 -7.71 15.07 -13.30
N CYS A 76 -8.96 15.25 -13.75
CA CYS A 76 -9.30 15.13 -15.16
C CYS A 76 -8.87 16.40 -15.92
N LYS A 77 -8.93 16.36 -17.26
CA LYS A 77 -8.60 17.54 -18.09
C LYS A 77 -9.38 18.80 -17.72
N HIS A 78 -10.64 18.67 -17.27
CA HIS A 78 -11.45 19.81 -16.86
C HIS A 78 -10.98 20.39 -15.51
N GLY A 79 -10.67 19.52 -14.54
CA GLY A 79 -10.12 19.93 -13.25
C GLY A 79 -8.77 20.64 -13.40
N LEU A 80 -7.86 20.07 -14.20
CA LEU A 80 -6.58 20.69 -14.51
C LEU A 80 -6.76 22.02 -15.27
N GLY A 81 -7.62 22.04 -16.29
CA GLY A 81 -7.89 23.25 -17.06
C GLY A 81 -8.47 24.38 -16.23
N LEU A 82 -9.38 24.08 -15.29
CA LEU A 82 -9.95 25.06 -14.38
C LEU A 82 -8.90 25.63 -13.43
N LEU A 83 -8.04 24.78 -12.86
CA LEU A 83 -6.98 25.21 -11.93
C LEU A 83 -5.92 26.05 -12.63
N LEU A 84 -5.49 25.64 -13.83
CA LEU A 84 -4.55 26.39 -14.67
C LEU A 84 -5.13 27.76 -15.07
N LEU A 85 -6.42 27.81 -15.43
CA LEU A 85 -7.08 29.06 -15.76
C LEU A 85 -7.20 29.99 -14.54
N PHE A 86 -7.51 29.44 -13.37
CA PHE A 86 -7.57 30.22 -12.13
C PHE A 86 -6.19 30.76 -11.71
N ALA A 87 -5.14 29.95 -11.83
CA ALA A 87 -3.77 30.37 -11.49
C ALA A 87 -3.23 31.46 -12.43
N SER A 88 -3.58 31.40 -13.72
CA SER A 88 -3.10 32.37 -14.72
C SER A 88 -3.97 33.61 -14.85
N LYS A 89 -5.29 33.49 -14.62
CA LYS A 89 -6.29 34.55 -14.86
C LYS A 89 -7.39 34.52 -13.81
N ALA A 90 -7.01 34.68 -12.54
CA ALA A 90 -7.95 34.70 -11.41
C ALA A 90 -9.05 35.77 -11.56
N ASP A 91 -8.75 36.90 -12.22
CA ASP A 91 -9.68 38.02 -12.41
C ASP A 91 -10.92 37.67 -13.27
N LEU A 92 -10.87 36.56 -14.01
CA LEU A 92 -12.01 36.06 -14.79
C LEU A 92 -13.06 35.32 -13.93
N PHE A 93 -12.76 35.06 -12.66
CA PHE A 93 -13.62 34.30 -11.77
C PHE A 93 -14.41 35.24 -10.87
N GLU A 94 -15.73 35.25 -11.06
CA GLU A 94 -16.61 36.06 -10.24
C GLU A 94 -16.70 35.49 -8.81
N LYS A 95 -16.61 36.36 -7.80
CA LYS A 95 -16.89 35.95 -6.42
C LYS A 95 -18.40 35.73 -6.28
N ALA A 96 -18.80 34.51 -5.97
CA ALA A 96 -20.20 34.16 -5.84
C ALA A 96 -20.43 33.24 -4.62
N GLU A 97 -21.69 33.12 -4.21
CA GLU A 97 -22.09 32.13 -3.22
C GLU A 97 -21.94 30.72 -3.81
N LYS A 98 -21.46 29.77 -2.99
CA LYS A 98 -21.21 28.39 -3.42
C LYS A 98 -22.54 27.73 -3.77
N PRO A 99 -22.71 27.16 -4.98
CA PRO A 99 -23.91 26.44 -5.31
C PRO A 99 -24.02 25.15 -4.48
N GLU A 100 -25.24 24.66 -4.28
CA GLU A 100 -25.55 23.52 -3.41
C GLU A 100 -24.65 22.30 -3.66
N TRP A 101 -24.36 21.97 -4.92
CA TRP A 101 -23.55 20.81 -5.29
C TRP A 101 -22.05 20.94 -4.90
N VAL A 102 -21.55 22.17 -4.76
CA VAL A 102 -20.21 22.48 -4.23
C VAL A 102 -20.24 22.44 -2.70
N THR A 103 -21.25 23.06 -2.08
CA THR A 103 -21.43 23.07 -0.63
C THR A 103 -21.57 21.65 -0.07
N ALA A 104 -22.45 20.83 -0.65
CA ALA A 104 -22.65 19.44 -0.26
C ALA A 104 -21.39 18.57 -0.49
N TRP A 105 -20.57 18.91 -1.49
CA TRP A 105 -19.30 18.21 -1.72
C TRP A 105 -18.25 18.56 -0.67
N LEU A 106 -18.08 19.84 -0.35
CA LEU A 106 -17.14 20.29 0.69
C LEU A 106 -17.52 19.76 2.07
N ALA A 107 -18.81 19.77 2.42
CA ALA A 107 -19.30 19.23 3.69
C ALA A 107 -18.99 17.73 3.84
N LYS A 108 -19.18 16.94 2.78
CA LYS A 108 -18.79 15.50 2.76
C LYS A 108 -17.29 15.29 2.90
N ARG A 109 -16.46 16.25 2.47
CA ARG A 109 -15.01 16.19 2.67
C ARG A 109 -14.68 16.46 4.13
N GLU A 110 -15.20 17.53 4.72
CA GLU A 110 -14.99 17.88 6.13
C GLU A 110 -15.39 16.75 7.07
N GLU A 111 -16.56 16.15 6.87
CA GLU A 111 -17.02 15.02 7.68
C GLU A 111 -16.03 13.83 7.60
N LYS A 112 -15.43 13.58 6.43
CA LYS A 112 -14.41 12.53 6.26
C LYS A 112 -13.09 12.90 6.95
N THR A 113 -12.68 14.16 6.90
CA THR A 113 -11.45 14.63 7.55
C THR A 113 -11.62 14.59 9.06
N GLU A 114 -12.74 15.10 9.59
CA GLU A 114 -13.09 15.05 11.01
C GLU A 114 -13.21 13.61 11.52
N LYS A 115 -13.83 12.69 10.76
CA LYS A 115 -13.87 11.27 11.14
C LYS A 115 -12.48 10.62 11.15
N LYS A 116 -11.55 11.04 10.28
CA LYS A 116 -10.16 10.57 10.30
C LYS A 116 -9.40 11.16 11.49
N GLU A 117 -9.56 12.45 11.77
CA GLU A 117 -8.91 13.14 12.89
C GLU A 117 -9.46 12.67 14.25
N GLN A 118 -10.76 12.43 14.37
CA GLN A 118 -11.35 11.82 15.55
C GLN A 118 -10.89 10.37 15.75
N LYS A 119 -10.66 9.60 14.69
CA LYS A 119 -10.03 8.27 14.80
C LYS A 119 -8.57 8.34 15.23
N ALA A 120 -7.82 9.34 14.76
CA ALA A 120 -6.43 9.58 15.18
C ALA A 120 -6.33 10.12 16.62
N ARG A 121 -7.29 10.96 17.06
CA ARG A 121 -7.35 11.49 18.42
C ARG A 121 -7.94 10.51 19.44
N ASN A 122 -8.81 9.59 18.99
CA ASN A 122 -9.34 8.47 19.79
C ASN A 122 -8.52 7.18 19.60
N GLU A 123 -7.22 7.28 19.32
CA GLU A 123 -6.30 6.22 19.72
C GLU A 123 -6.36 6.11 21.23
N LYS A 124 -7.31 5.28 21.70
CA LYS A 124 -7.34 4.82 23.08
C LYS A 124 -5.92 4.35 23.41
N PRO A 125 -5.38 4.68 24.61
CA PRO A 125 -4.10 4.14 25.01
C PRO A 125 -4.17 2.64 24.82
N VAL A 126 -3.24 2.10 24.03
CA VAL A 126 -3.17 0.67 23.77
C VAL A 126 -3.16 -0.01 25.14
N ASP A 127 -4.18 -0.82 25.40
CA ASP A 127 -4.22 -1.66 26.58
C ASP A 127 -3.04 -2.62 26.49
N THR A 128 -1.92 -2.22 27.10
CA THR A 128 -0.63 -2.90 27.05
C THR A 128 -0.75 -4.32 27.57
N ALA A 129 -1.63 -4.55 28.55
CA ALA A 129 -1.93 -5.87 29.08
C ALA A 129 -2.69 -6.74 28.05
N ALA A 130 -3.67 -6.18 27.34
CA ALA A 130 -4.36 -6.89 26.27
C ALA A 130 -3.46 -7.16 25.05
N GLN A 131 -2.53 -6.26 24.73
CA GLN A 131 -1.55 -6.46 23.66
C GLN A 131 -0.54 -7.55 24.02
N ALA A 132 0.02 -7.53 25.23
CA ALA A 132 0.93 -8.56 25.74
C ALA A 132 0.24 -9.95 25.73
N LYS A 133 -1.02 -10.02 26.20
CA LYS A 133 -1.79 -11.28 26.17
C LYS A 133 -2.05 -11.78 24.75
N ARG A 134 -2.26 -10.89 23.78
CA ARG A 134 -2.39 -11.25 22.36
C ARG A 134 -1.07 -11.74 21.77
N GLN A 135 0.05 -11.10 22.11
CA GLN A 135 1.39 -11.51 21.67
C GLN A 135 1.75 -12.89 22.24
N GLU A 136 1.50 -13.12 23.53
CA GLU A 136 1.73 -14.42 24.18
C GLU A 136 0.87 -15.52 23.55
N LYS A 137 -0.43 -15.26 23.37
CA LYS A 137 -1.32 -16.22 22.70
C LYS A 137 -0.84 -16.56 21.28
N ARG A 138 -0.37 -15.55 20.54
CA ARG A 138 0.21 -15.76 19.21
C ARG A 138 1.49 -16.58 19.29
N HIS A 139 2.37 -16.29 20.23
CA HIS A 139 3.60 -17.03 20.44
C HIS A 139 3.32 -18.53 20.64
N GLN A 140 2.36 -18.85 21.52
CA GLN A 140 1.93 -20.23 21.76
C GLN A 140 1.30 -20.90 20.51
N ASN A 141 0.43 -20.18 19.79
CA ASN A 141 -0.15 -20.70 18.55
C ASN A 141 0.92 -21.05 17.52
N VAL A 142 1.93 -20.17 17.36
CA VAL A 142 3.05 -20.40 16.44
C VAL A 142 3.90 -21.59 16.88
N LEU A 143 4.20 -21.73 18.18
CA LEU A 143 4.95 -22.88 18.69
C LEU A 143 4.23 -24.21 18.42
N ASN A 144 2.91 -24.26 18.66
CA ASN A 144 2.10 -25.44 18.35
C ASN A 144 2.11 -25.74 16.83
N GLY A 145 1.98 -24.70 15.99
CA GLY A 145 2.09 -24.88 14.53
C GLY A 145 3.45 -25.39 14.09
N ILE A 146 4.54 -24.92 14.71
CA ILE A 146 5.89 -25.38 14.42
C ILE A 146 6.09 -26.85 14.84
N GLU A 147 5.51 -27.28 15.96
CA GLU A 147 5.51 -28.70 16.37
C GLU A 147 4.79 -29.61 15.36
N ASP A 148 3.63 -29.19 14.88
CA ASP A 148 2.91 -29.87 13.81
C ASP A 148 3.75 -29.93 12.51
N LEU A 149 4.36 -28.80 12.13
CA LEU A 149 5.19 -28.69 10.93
C LEU A 149 6.40 -29.62 11.00
N GLU A 150 7.09 -29.68 12.13
CA GLU A 150 8.24 -30.58 12.32
C GLU A 150 7.86 -32.05 12.31
N THR A 151 6.75 -32.41 12.96
CA THR A 151 6.23 -33.79 12.92
C THR A 151 5.94 -34.19 11.49
N TRP A 152 5.27 -33.31 10.74
CA TRP A 152 4.99 -33.52 9.33
C TRP A 152 6.26 -33.59 8.46
N MET A 153 7.27 -32.75 8.69
CA MET A 153 8.55 -32.81 7.96
C MET A 153 9.30 -34.12 8.25
N LYS A 154 9.31 -34.58 9.51
CA LYS A 154 9.90 -35.86 9.91
C LYS A 154 9.20 -37.02 9.21
N ASP A 155 7.87 -36.99 9.12
CA ASP A 155 7.08 -38.00 8.41
C ASP A 155 7.32 -37.94 6.90
N LEU A 156 7.47 -36.75 6.32
CA LEU A 156 7.80 -36.56 4.92
C LEU A 156 9.14 -37.21 4.56
N VAL A 157 10.16 -37.01 5.40
CA VAL A 157 11.47 -37.65 5.25
C VAL A 157 11.39 -39.16 5.47
N ARG A 158 10.67 -39.63 6.50
CA ARG A 158 10.51 -41.06 6.81
C ARG A 158 9.83 -41.83 5.67
N ASN A 159 8.84 -41.22 5.04
CA ASN A 159 8.10 -41.81 3.91
C ASN A 159 8.87 -41.74 2.57
N GLY A 160 10.04 -41.09 2.56
CA GLY A 160 10.86 -40.90 1.38
C GLY A 160 10.41 -39.73 0.50
N LEU A 161 11.35 -38.83 0.21
CA LEU A 161 11.08 -37.64 -0.61
C LEU A 161 10.77 -37.95 -2.09
N VAL A 162 11.11 -39.16 -2.55
CA VAL A 162 10.88 -39.61 -3.95
C VAL A 162 9.39 -39.57 -4.32
N ASN A 163 8.49 -39.74 -3.35
CA ASN A 163 7.04 -39.79 -3.56
C ASN A 163 6.36 -38.41 -3.41
N VAL A 164 7.14 -37.33 -3.32
CA VAL A 164 6.64 -35.95 -3.17
C VAL A 164 6.08 -35.39 -4.48
N PRO A 165 6.73 -35.53 -5.65
CA PRO A 165 6.22 -35.03 -6.92
C PRO A 165 4.77 -35.42 -7.21
N GLU A 166 4.39 -36.66 -6.92
CA GLU A 166 3.03 -37.18 -7.19
C GLU A 166 1.93 -36.53 -6.33
N ARG A 167 2.30 -35.87 -5.22
CA ARG A 167 1.36 -35.34 -4.22
C ARG A 167 1.56 -33.85 -3.95
N ALA A 168 2.47 -33.19 -4.67
CA ALA A 168 2.94 -31.85 -4.36
C ALA A 168 1.79 -30.82 -4.25
N ASP A 169 0.84 -30.86 -5.18
CA ASP A 169 -0.27 -29.89 -5.28
C ASP A 169 -1.11 -29.75 -4.01
N ASN A 170 -1.28 -30.83 -3.24
CA ASN A 170 -2.14 -30.83 -2.04
C ASN A 170 -1.33 -30.95 -0.75
N LEU A 171 -0.14 -31.54 -0.81
CA LEU A 171 0.66 -31.85 0.36
C LEU A 171 1.11 -30.58 1.09
N PHE A 172 1.60 -29.58 0.35
CA PHE A 172 2.15 -28.35 0.92
C PHE A 172 1.06 -27.33 1.26
N GLU A 173 0.03 -27.16 0.43
CA GLU A 173 -1.07 -26.23 0.71
C GLU A 173 -1.85 -26.61 1.98
N ASN A 174 -2.06 -27.91 2.24
CA ASN A 174 -2.72 -28.35 3.48
C ASN A 174 -1.93 -27.94 4.73
N MET A 175 -0.60 -28.07 4.70
CA MET A 175 0.24 -27.61 5.81
C MET A 175 0.33 -26.08 5.85
N ALA A 176 0.35 -25.41 4.70
CA ALA A 176 0.36 -23.95 4.63
C ALA A 176 -0.89 -23.34 5.28
N ARG A 177 -2.07 -23.93 5.10
CA ARG A 177 -3.30 -23.52 5.79
C ARG A 177 -3.18 -23.64 7.30
N ARG A 178 -2.66 -24.77 7.80
CA ARG A 178 -2.39 -24.96 9.24
C ARG A 178 -1.43 -23.90 9.78
N MET A 179 -0.42 -23.50 9.01
CA MET A 179 0.49 -22.41 9.41
C MET A 179 -0.22 -21.05 9.47
N VAL A 180 -1.18 -20.79 8.58
CA VAL A 180 -2.03 -19.59 8.68
C VAL A 180 -2.88 -19.61 9.94
N ASP A 181 -3.50 -20.76 10.26
CA ASP A 181 -4.29 -20.94 11.49
C ASP A 181 -3.45 -20.78 12.76
N ALA A 182 -2.20 -21.27 12.73
CA ALA A 182 -1.19 -21.07 13.77
C ALA A 182 -0.62 -19.64 13.82
N GLN A 183 -1.06 -18.74 12.93
CA GLN A 183 -0.58 -17.36 12.82
C GLN A 183 0.89 -17.21 12.39
N ALA A 184 1.44 -18.22 11.71
CA ALA A 184 2.78 -18.27 11.14
C ALA A 184 2.74 -18.10 9.60
N THR A 185 2.19 -16.96 9.14
CA THR A 185 1.95 -16.72 7.70
C THR A 185 3.21 -16.69 6.84
N GLY A 186 4.38 -16.38 7.43
CA GLY A 186 5.67 -16.46 6.74
C GLY A 186 6.08 -17.90 6.42
N LEU A 187 5.84 -18.84 7.35
CA LEU A 187 6.02 -20.27 7.10
C LEU A 187 5.05 -20.79 6.04
N ALA A 188 3.78 -20.34 6.09
CA ALA A 188 2.80 -20.67 5.06
C ALA A 188 3.24 -20.22 3.66
N GLY A 189 3.78 -19.00 3.54
CA GLY A 189 4.29 -18.48 2.27
C GLY A 189 5.49 -19.28 1.74
N ARG A 190 6.38 -19.73 2.62
CA ARG A 190 7.54 -20.58 2.26
C ARG A 190 7.12 -21.97 1.81
N LEU A 191 6.10 -22.56 2.45
CA LEU A 191 5.50 -23.83 2.03
C LEU A 191 4.88 -23.72 0.63
N ARG A 192 4.08 -22.67 0.38
CA ARG A 192 3.50 -22.44 -0.96
C ARG A 192 4.56 -22.23 -2.02
N ALA A 193 5.67 -21.58 -1.70
CA ALA A 193 6.77 -21.41 -2.63
C ALA A 193 7.42 -22.76 -3.06
N ILE A 194 7.21 -23.85 -2.33
CA ILE A 194 7.67 -25.20 -2.73
C ILE A 194 6.90 -25.67 -3.97
N GLU A 195 5.65 -25.24 -4.15
CA GLU A 195 4.85 -25.55 -5.35
C GLU A 195 5.45 -24.95 -6.63
N ASP A 196 6.30 -23.93 -6.51
CA ASP A 196 7.04 -23.35 -7.64
C ASP A 196 8.18 -24.26 -8.14
N ILE A 197 8.51 -25.35 -7.43
CA ILE A 197 9.56 -26.28 -7.86
C ILE A 197 9.10 -27.03 -9.11
N ASN A 198 9.97 -27.06 -10.12
CA ASN A 198 9.76 -27.90 -11.29
C ASN A 198 10.10 -29.36 -10.97
N PHE A 199 9.11 -30.13 -10.51
CA PHE A 199 9.27 -31.55 -10.19
C PHE A 199 9.53 -32.46 -11.40
N LEU A 200 9.44 -31.94 -12.64
CA LEU A 200 9.82 -32.69 -13.85
C LEU A 200 11.33 -32.65 -14.13
N GLY A 201 12.09 -31.74 -13.50
CA GLY A 201 13.54 -31.65 -13.66
C GLY A 201 14.30 -32.72 -12.89
N GLU A 202 15.63 -32.75 -12.99
CA GLU A 202 16.45 -33.65 -12.14
C GLU A 202 16.85 -33.00 -10.81
N GLU A 203 16.87 -31.65 -10.77
CA GLU A 203 17.35 -30.84 -9.65
C GLU A 203 16.33 -30.64 -8.52
N TRP A 204 15.07 -31.05 -8.69
CA TRP A 204 13.99 -30.81 -7.71
C TRP A 204 14.33 -31.36 -6.33
N LYS A 205 15.14 -32.42 -6.25
CA LYS A 205 15.56 -33.06 -5.00
C LYS A 205 16.39 -32.10 -4.14
N TYR A 206 17.28 -31.35 -4.78
CA TYR A 206 18.13 -30.36 -4.11
C TYR A 206 17.31 -29.12 -3.74
N GLU A 207 16.44 -28.65 -4.64
CA GLU A 207 15.57 -27.51 -4.36
C GLU A 207 14.58 -27.80 -3.20
N LEU A 208 14.00 -29.01 -3.18
CA LEU A 208 13.08 -29.42 -2.14
C LEU A 208 13.80 -29.54 -0.79
N THR A 209 14.95 -30.20 -0.74
CA THR A 209 15.70 -30.37 0.51
C THR A 209 16.24 -29.05 1.04
N ASP A 210 16.68 -28.13 0.17
CA ASP A 210 17.07 -26.77 0.55
C ASP A 210 15.90 -26.00 1.17
N ARG A 211 14.72 -26.02 0.55
CA ARG A 211 13.54 -25.31 1.07
C ARG A 211 13.02 -25.89 2.38
N LEU A 212 12.98 -27.22 2.49
CA LEU A 212 12.63 -27.91 3.75
C LEU A 212 13.66 -27.62 4.85
N GLY A 213 14.95 -27.63 4.52
CA GLY A 213 16.03 -27.29 5.45
C GLY A 213 15.89 -25.86 5.97
N LYS A 214 15.61 -24.88 5.10
CA LYS A 214 15.36 -23.49 5.49
C LYS A 214 14.11 -23.34 6.37
N LEU A 215 13.05 -24.09 6.10
CA LEU A 215 11.85 -24.13 6.96
C LEU A 215 12.18 -24.68 8.35
N TYR A 216 12.95 -25.77 8.42
CA TYR A 216 13.38 -26.37 9.68
C TYR A 216 14.27 -25.42 10.48
N LEU A 217 15.29 -24.81 9.86
CA LEU A 217 16.17 -23.86 10.53
C LEU A 217 15.42 -22.65 11.07
N LEU A 218 14.45 -22.11 10.33
CA LEU A 218 13.62 -21.01 10.79
C LEU A 218 12.71 -21.43 11.98
N SER A 219 12.18 -22.65 11.93
CA SER A 219 11.38 -23.23 13.01
C SER A 219 12.20 -23.37 14.30
N GLU A 220 13.40 -23.94 14.21
CA GLU A 220 14.35 -24.06 15.33
C GLU A 220 14.82 -22.69 15.84
N SER A 221 15.07 -21.74 14.94
CA SER A 221 15.45 -20.37 15.33
C SER A 221 14.35 -19.70 16.16
N TYR A 222 13.09 -19.94 15.81
CA TYR A 222 11.96 -19.41 16.57
C TYR A 222 11.74 -20.13 17.91
N ARG A 223 12.01 -21.44 18.02
CA ARG A 223 12.00 -22.12 19.34
C ARG A 223 13.04 -21.55 20.29
N ASN A 224 14.20 -21.20 19.74
CA ASN A 224 15.32 -20.62 20.48
C ASN A 224 15.29 -19.08 20.47
N LEU A 225 14.13 -18.46 20.24
CA LEU A 225 14.02 -17.00 20.08
C LEU A 225 14.61 -16.23 21.26
N GLU A 226 14.40 -16.72 22.49
CA GLU A 226 14.84 -16.00 23.69
C GLU A 226 16.36 -15.96 23.89
N SER A 227 17.11 -16.87 23.26
CA SER A 227 18.58 -16.89 23.33
C SER A 227 19.25 -16.05 22.24
N GLN A 228 18.48 -15.48 21.31
CA GLN A 228 19.01 -14.69 20.20
C GLN A 228 19.21 -13.21 20.58
N PRO A 229 20.15 -12.49 19.94
CA PRO A 229 20.24 -11.04 20.01
C PRO A 229 18.94 -10.37 19.54
N GLU A 230 18.63 -9.18 20.04
CA GLU A 230 17.34 -8.51 19.77
C GLU A 230 17.09 -8.28 18.27
N GLU A 231 18.13 -7.91 17.51
CA GLU A 231 18.08 -7.78 16.05
C GLU A 231 17.60 -9.08 15.37
N TRP A 232 18.11 -10.22 15.83
CA TRP A 232 17.71 -11.53 15.31
C TRP A 232 16.31 -11.91 15.78
N LYS A 233 15.87 -11.49 16.97
CA LYS A 233 14.49 -11.72 17.41
C LYS A 233 13.49 -11.04 16.49
N GLU A 234 13.77 -9.79 16.10
CA GLU A 234 12.93 -9.03 15.17
C GLU A 234 12.94 -9.66 13.77
N GLU A 235 14.11 -10.04 13.25
CA GLU A 235 14.22 -10.70 11.95
C GLU A 235 13.46 -12.04 11.94
N ILE A 236 13.65 -12.89 12.95
CA ILE A 236 12.96 -14.18 13.04
C ILE A 236 11.44 -13.96 13.11
N ARG A 237 10.96 -13.02 13.95
CA ARG A 237 9.52 -12.68 14.03
C ARG A 237 8.98 -12.24 12.66
N THR A 238 9.74 -11.41 11.94
CA THR A 238 9.39 -10.97 10.59
C THR A 238 9.29 -12.15 9.62
N GLN A 239 10.26 -13.06 9.64
CA GLN A 239 10.28 -14.26 8.79
C GLN A 239 9.17 -15.26 9.11
N ILE A 240 8.71 -15.32 10.37
CA ILE A 240 7.55 -16.12 10.79
C ILE A 240 6.23 -15.46 10.34
N GLY A 241 6.23 -14.15 10.08
CA GLY A 241 5.07 -13.40 9.61
C GLY A 241 4.36 -12.59 10.69
N TYR A 242 5.10 -12.15 11.72
CA TYR A 242 4.60 -11.14 12.65
C TYR A 242 4.41 -9.81 11.92
N PRO A 243 3.28 -9.12 12.13
CA PRO A 243 3.06 -7.81 11.53
C PRO A 243 3.99 -6.80 12.20
N GLN A 244 4.74 -6.07 11.38
CA GLN A 244 5.50 -4.90 11.81
C GLN A 244 4.67 -3.67 11.49
N SER A 245 4.25 -2.92 12.52
CA SER A 245 3.44 -1.72 12.31
C SER A 245 4.32 -0.54 11.87
N LYS A 246 3.72 0.43 11.17
CA LYS A 246 4.45 1.64 10.76
C LYS A 246 4.87 2.43 12.00
N GLU A 247 4.04 2.42 13.03
CA GLU A 247 4.32 3.07 14.31
C GLU A 247 5.55 2.45 14.98
N ASP A 248 5.66 1.12 15.03
CA ASP A 248 6.82 0.43 15.64
C ASP A 248 8.12 0.76 14.89
N VAL A 249 8.09 0.79 13.55
CA VAL A 249 9.26 1.17 12.74
C VAL A 249 9.67 2.62 12.97
N LEU A 250 8.70 3.54 13.05
CA LEU A 250 8.95 4.96 13.28
C LEU A 250 9.39 5.28 14.71
N ALA A 251 9.07 4.42 15.67
CA ALA A 251 9.52 4.56 17.06
C ALA A 251 10.98 4.14 17.25
N GLY A 252 11.56 3.38 16.30
CA GLY A 252 12.98 3.03 16.29
C GLY A 252 13.90 4.21 16.00
N GLU A 253 15.21 3.96 16.01
CA GLU A 253 16.19 5.00 15.71
C GLU A 253 16.16 5.39 14.22
N PRO A 254 15.89 6.67 13.89
CA PRO A 254 15.84 7.10 12.49
C PRO A 254 17.25 7.19 11.91
N LEU A 255 17.49 6.46 10.81
CA LEU A 255 18.74 6.52 10.06
C LEU A 255 18.59 7.37 8.80
N ALA A 256 19.27 8.50 8.76
CA ALA A 256 19.39 9.32 7.56
C ALA A 256 20.55 8.84 6.69
N ASP A 257 20.28 8.46 5.45
CA ASP A 257 21.29 8.04 4.48
C ASP A 257 20.86 8.37 3.04
N GLN A 258 21.80 8.34 2.11
CA GLN A 258 21.55 8.26 0.68
C GLN A 258 21.25 6.82 0.30
N TRP A 259 19.95 6.52 0.16
CA TRP A 259 19.45 5.18 -0.16
C TRP A 259 19.45 4.93 -1.68
N MET A 260 20.28 3.99 -2.12
CA MET A 260 20.29 3.49 -3.49
C MET A 260 19.25 2.37 -3.64
N ILE A 261 18.39 2.46 -4.66
CA ILE A 261 17.45 1.38 -4.99
C ILE A 261 18.21 0.30 -5.77
N LEU A 262 18.42 -0.85 -5.14
CA LEU A 262 19.08 -2.00 -5.77
C LEU A 262 18.10 -2.84 -6.61
N HIS A 263 16.88 -3.03 -6.10
CA HIS A 263 15.86 -3.82 -6.79
C HIS A 263 14.46 -3.32 -6.46
N LYS A 264 13.53 -3.51 -7.41
CA LYS A 264 12.10 -3.29 -7.24
C LYS A 264 11.36 -4.54 -7.68
N ARG A 265 10.48 -5.05 -6.81
CA ARG A 265 9.54 -6.12 -7.17
C ARG A 265 8.11 -5.66 -6.93
N ARG A 266 7.27 -5.83 -7.93
CA ARG A 266 5.82 -5.62 -7.84
C ARG A 266 5.12 -6.98 -7.75
N ARG A 267 4.25 -7.16 -6.76
CA ARG A 267 3.35 -8.31 -6.65
C ARG A 267 1.91 -7.83 -6.50
N ILE A 268 0.98 -8.54 -7.13
CA ILE A 268 -0.46 -8.33 -6.93
C ILE A 268 -0.95 -9.52 -6.11
N ILE A 269 -1.47 -9.24 -4.92
CA ILE A 269 -2.01 -10.27 -4.00
C ILE A 269 -3.39 -9.78 -3.58
N ASN A 270 -4.45 -10.53 -3.91
CA ASN A 270 -5.84 -10.21 -3.54
C ASN A 270 -6.23 -8.76 -3.88
N ASP A 271 -5.99 -8.35 -5.14
CA ASP A 271 -6.22 -7.00 -5.66
C ASP A 271 -5.40 -5.87 -5.01
N LEU A 272 -4.50 -6.18 -4.07
CA LEU A 272 -3.54 -5.23 -3.52
C LEU A 272 -2.24 -5.29 -4.31
N THR A 273 -1.76 -4.14 -4.81
CA THR A 273 -0.42 -4.06 -5.40
C THR A 273 0.59 -3.75 -4.32
N THR A 274 1.51 -4.68 -4.07
CA THR A 274 2.64 -4.50 -3.15
C THR A 274 3.91 -4.27 -3.97
N ASP A 275 4.44 -3.06 -3.89
CA ASP A 275 5.76 -2.70 -4.41
C ASP A 275 6.78 -2.84 -3.26
N THR A 276 7.76 -3.72 -3.42
CA THR A 276 8.89 -3.89 -2.51
C THR A 276 10.14 -3.31 -3.16
N TYR A 277 10.81 -2.40 -2.47
CA TYR A 277 12.10 -1.83 -2.88
C TYR A 277 13.18 -2.28 -1.91
N TRP A 278 14.28 -2.82 -2.45
CA TRP A 278 15.48 -3.11 -1.69
C TRP A 278 16.45 -1.95 -1.85
N LEU A 279 16.86 -1.40 -0.72
CA LEU A 279 17.66 -0.20 -0.61
C LEU A 279 19.01 -0.55 0.01
N TYR A 280 20.04 0.19 -0.39
CA TYR A 280 21.36 0.16 0.22
C TYR A 280 21.80 1.57 0.60
N GLY A 281 22.16 1.75 1.86
CA GLY A 281 22.63 3.00 2.42
C GLY A 281 24.09 3.23 2.06
N ARG A 282 24.38 4.30 1.33
CA ARG A 282 25.73 4.56 0.82
C ARG A 282 26.71 4.98 1.91
N GLN A 283 26.25 5.65 2.97
CA GLN A 283 27.09 6.11 4.08
C GLN A 283 27.09 5.11 5.24
N SER A 284 25.95 4.50 5.53
CA SER A 284 25.80 3.53 6.63
C SER A 284 26.24 2.11 6.26
N GLY A 285 26.24 1.77 4.97
CA GLY A 285 26.45 0.39 4.50
C GLY A 285 25.29 -0.56 4.85
N MET A 286 24.15 -0.03 5.29
CA MET A 286 23.00 -0.82 5.75
C MET A 286 22.07 -1.19 4.59
N TYR A 287 21.40 -2.33 4.72
CA TYR A 287 20.31 -2.72 3.83
C TYR A 287 18.97 -2.31 4.44
N ALA A 288 18.05 -1.84 3.60
CA ALA A 288 16.69 -1.53 4.02
C ALA A 288 15.67 -2.03 2.99
N ILE A 289 14.45 -2.30 3.45
CA ILE A 289 13.33 -2.69 2.59
C ILE A 289 12.21 -1.66 2.77
N LEU A 290 11.75 -1.07 1.66
CA LEU A 290 10.57 -0.23 1.63
C LEU A 290 9.40 -1.00 1.04
N LEU A 291 8.34 -1.16 1.84
CA LEU A 291 7.08 -1.77 1.42
C LEU A 291 6.05 -0.66 1.11
N GLN A 292 5.61 -0.61 -0.13
CA GLN A 292 4.59 0.33 -0.59
C GLN A 292 3.35 -0.46 -1.03
N PHE A 293 2.24 -0.25 -0.32
CA PHE A 293 0.95 -0.87 -0.62
C PHE A 293 0.07 0.11 -1.40
N VAL A 294 -0.21 -0.20 -2.66
CA VAL A 294 -1.11 0.57 -3.52
C VAL A 294 -2.42 -0.19 -3.64
N LYS A 295 -3.50 0.43 -3.13
CA LYS A 295 -4.87 -0.05 -3.41
C LYS A 295 -5.27 0.43 -4.82
N PRO A 296 -5.96 -0.41 -5.62
CA PRO A 296 -6.60 0.08 -6.84
C PRO A 296 -7.53 1.23 -6.47
N ALA A 297 -7.52 2.30 -7.26
CA ALA A 297 -8.50 3.36 -7.11
C ALA A 297 -9.89 2.75 -7.32
N GLN A 298 -10.72 2.74 -6.26
CA GLN A 298 -12.15 2.42 -6.36
C GLN A 298 -12.89 3.50 -7.15
#